data_AF-A0A371K8X4-F1
#
_entry.id   AF-A0A371K8X4-F1
#
_cell.length_a   1.000
_cell.length_b   1.000
_cell.length_c   1.000
_cell.angle_alpha   90.00
_cell.angle_beta   90.00
_cell.angle_gamma   90.00
#
_symmetry.space_group_name_H-M   'P 1'
#
loop_
_entity.id
_entity.type
_entity.pdbx_description
1 polymer ?
#
loop_
_entity_poly.entity_id
_entity_poly.type
_entity_poly.pdbx_seq_one_letter_code
_entity_poly.pdbx_strand_id
1 'polypeptide(L)' 'MNGGDPLPKAIATTYYTANLTHDQLTDFVGAMSTTRLRLLKADLEDEPLDLATPDDVDIYEGDVTTVETGAGDNC' A
#
# COMPACT_ATOMS: atom_id res chain seq x y z
N MET A 1 6.12 4.97 21.00
CA MET A 1 6.22 5.25 19.56
C MET A 1 5.48 6.53 19.29
N ASN A 2 6.17 7.67 19.14
CA ASN A 2 5.50 8.95 18.90
C ASN A 2 6.34 9.76 17.91
N GLY A 3 5.70 10.27 16.87
CA GLY A 3 6.26 11.29 16.01
C GLY A 3 6.54 10.84 14.57
N GLY A 4 5.52 10.34 13.87
CA GLY A 4 5.50 10.56 12.42
C GLY A 4 5.37 12.07 12.17
N ASP A 5 5.87 12.55 11.03
CA ASP A 5 5.82 13.98 10.69
C ASP A 5 4.40 14.54 10.88
N PRO A 6 4.26 15.77 11.41
CA PRO A 6 2.96 16.37 11.68
C PRO A 6 2.13 16.56 10.40
N LEU A 7 2.80 16.69 9.24
CA LEU A 7 2.17 16.90 7.94
C LEU A 7 1.45 15.63 7.43
N PRO A 8 2.07 14.44 7.29
CA PRO A 8 1.38 13.18 6.99
C PRO A 8 0.21 12.87 7.93
N LYS A 9 0.39 13.11 9.24
CA LYS A 9 -0.67 12.86 10.22
C LYS A 9 -1.87 13.78 10.01
N ALA A 10 -1.64 15.07 9.74
CA ALA A 10 -2.71 16.02 9.45
C ALA A 10 -3.46 15.64 8.17
N ILE A 11 -2.74 15.32 7.08
CA ILE A 11 -3.35 14.91 5.81
C ILE A 11 -4.20 13.65 5.99
N ALA A 12 -3.68 12.63 6.67
CA ALA A 12 -4.44 11.41 6.95
C ALA A 12 -5.70 11.70 7.79
N THR A 13 -5.58 12.51 8.84
CA THR A 13 -6.72 12.89 9.68
C THR A 13 -7.79 13.60 8.86
N THR A 14 -7.40 14.54 8.00
CA THR A 14 -8.32 15.25 7.11
C THR A 14 -8.93 14.33 6.05
N TYR A 15 -8.18 13.37 5.51
CA TYR A 15 -8.73 12.41 4.54
C TYR A 15 -9.82 11.50 5.12
N TYR A 16 -9.64 11.05 6.36
CA TYR A 16 -10.64 10.21 7.04
C TYR A 16 -11.83 11.01 7.61
N THR A 17 -11.60 12.27 8.01
CA THR A 17 -12.65 13.11 8.66
C THR A 17 -13.31 14.14 7.74
N ALA A 18 -12.66 14.50 6.63
CA ALA A 18 -13.14 15.46 5.66
C ALA A 18 -13.17 14.85 4.26
N ASN A 19 -14.11 15.31 3.44
CA ASN A 19 -14.41 14.76 2.12
C ASN A 19 -13.42 15.29 1.06
N LEU A 20 -12.12 15.02 1.23
CA LEU A 20 -11.11 15.35 0.22
C LEU A 20 -11.36 14.56 -1.06
N THR A 21 -11.23 15.22 -2.21
CA THR A 21 -11.29 14.53 -3.50
C THR A 21 -9.99 13.75 -3.76
N HIS A 22 -10.07 12.73 -4.62
CA HIS A 22 -8.91 11.93 -5.03
C HIS A 22 -7.78 12.78 -5.62
N ASP A 23 -8.14 13.77 -6.44
CA ASP A 23 -7.17 14.67 -7.10
C ASP A 23 -6.45 15.54 -6.07
N GLN A 24 -7.18 16.10 -5.10
CA GLN A 24 -6.59 16.88 -4.01
C GLN A 24 -5.63 16.03 -3.17
N LEU A 25 -6.01 14.78 -2.87
CA LEU A 25 -5.15 13.87 -2.12
C LEU A 25 -3.87 13.53 -2.91
N THR A 26 -3.99 13.36 -4.23
CA THR A 26 -2.86 13.09 -5.13
C THR A 26 -1.84 14.22 -5.12
N ASP A 27 -2.28 15.48 -5.12
CA ASP A 27 -1.37 16.64 -5.05
C ASP A 27 -0.59 16.69 -3.72
N PHE A 28 -1.17 16.20 -2.62
CA PHE A 28 -0.52 16.23 -1.30
C PHE A 28 0.42 15.06 -1.03
N VAL A 29 0.05 13.84 -1.44
CA VAL A 29 0.79 12.61 -1.06
C VAL A 29 1.29 11.80 -2.25
N GLY A 30 0.98 12.23 -3.48
CA GLY A 30 1.30 11.50 -4.72
C GLY A 30 0.32 10.37 -5.02
N ALA A 31 0.35 9.88 -6.26
CA ALA A 31 -0.60 8.90 -6.77
C ALA A 31 -0.55 7.55 -6.00
N MET A 32 0.65 7.02 -5.75
CA MET A 32 0.80 5.75 -5.03
C MET A 32 0.22 5.80 -3.61
N SER A 33 0.55 6.86 -2.86
CA SER A 33 0.08 7.04 -1.50
C SER A 33 -1.43 7.28 -1.44
N THR A 34 -1.98 7.99 -2.42
CA THR A 34 -3.42 8.24 -2.58
C THR A 34 -4.18 6.93 -2.78
N THR A 35 -3.73 6.09 -3.72
CA THR A 35 -4.32 4.77 -3.95
C THR A 35 -4.30 3.92 -2.68
N ARG A 36 -3.17 3.92 -1.95
CA ARG A 36 -3.05 3.17 -0.68
C ARG A 36 -4.03 3.67 0.38
N LEU A 37 -4.16 4.99 0.55
CA LEU A 37 -5.07 5.59 1.52
C LEU A 37 -6.54 5.28 1.17
N ARG A 38 -6.91 5.32 -0.12
CA ARG A 38 -8.24 4.95 -0.59
C ARG A 38 -8.60 3.51 -0.26
N LEU A 39 -7.71 2.58 -0.57
CA LEU A 39 -7.92 1.16 -0.27
C LEU A 39 -8.02 0.92 1.23
N LEU A 40 -7.16 1.57 2.02
CA LEU A 40 -7.22 1.48 3.48
C LEU A 40 -8.51 2.05 4.06
N LYS A 41 -9.04 3.13 3.50
CA LYS A 41 -10.33 3.68 3.92
C LYS A 41 -11.47 2.71 3.62
N ALA A 42 -11.54 2.16 2.41
CA ALA A 42 -12.55 1.17 2.04
C ALA A 42 -12.48 -0.06 2.95
N ASP A 43 -11.27 -0.57 3.25
CA ASP A 43 -11.05 -1.66 4.20
C ASP A 43 -11.59 -1.33 5.61
N LEU A 44 -11.33 -0.12 6.12
CA LEU A 44 -11.81 0.32 7.43
C LEU A 44 -13.33 0.53 7.49
N GLU A 45 -13.97 0.81 6.35
CA GLU A 45 -15.41 1.04 6.22
C GLU A 45 -16.16 -0.25 5.82
N ASP A 46 -15.49 -1.41 5.78
CA ASP A 46 -16.01 -2.69 5.28
C ASP A 46 -16.59 -2.59 3.85
N GLU A 47 -16.06 -1.67 3.05
CA GLU A 47 -16.44 -1.47 1.64
C GLU A 47 -15.63 -2.38 0.70
N PRO A 48 -16.21 -2.83 -0.42
CA PRO A 48 -15.47 -3.59 -1.41
C PRO A 48 -14.28 -2.82 -1.98
N LEU A 49 -13.11 -3.47 -2.03
CA LEU A 49 -11.93 -2.89 -2.63
C LEU A 49 -12.09 -2.85 -4.15
N ASP A 50 -12.12 -1.63 -4.69
CA ASP A 50 -12.09 -1.37 -6.12
C ASP A 50 -10.65 -1.50 -6.64
N LEU A 51 -10.26 -2.77 -6.85
CA LEU A 51 -8.99 -3.20 -7.43
C LEU A 51 -9.27 -3.85 -8.78
N ALA A 52 -8.44 -3.53 -9.77
CA ALA A 52 -8.45 -4.26 -11.03
C ALA A 52 -8.07 -5.73 -10.77
N THR A 53 -8.69 -6.65 -11.50
CA THR A 53 -8.25 -8.04 -11.52
C THR A 53 -6.78 -8.10 -11.94
N PRO A 54 -5.94 -8.88 -11.25
CA PRO A 54 -4.56 -9.07 -11.66
C PRO A 54 -4.50 -9.58 -13.09
N ASP A 55 -3.54 -9.09 -13.85
CA ASP A 55 -3.16 -9.73 -15.11
C ASP A 55 -2.50 -11.08 -14.80
N ASP A 56 -2.78 -12.10 -15.61
CA ASP A 56 -2.15 -13.43 -15.52
C ASP A 56 -0.73 -13.39 -16.10
N VAL A 57 0.10 -12.48 -15.57
CA VAL A 57 1.51 -12.33 -15.89
C VAL A 57 2.31 -13.21 -14.95
N ASP A 58 3.13 -14.09 -15.52
CA ASP A 58 4.16 -14.80 -14.76
C ASP A 58 5.28 -13.82 -14.37
N ILE A 59 5.14 -13.20 -13.19
CA ILE A 59 6.15 -12.29 -12.64
C ILE A 59 7.46 -13.00 -12.24
N TYR A 60 7.47 -14.33 -12.29
CA TYR A 60 8.64 -15.17 -12.03
C TYR A 60 9.25 -15.73 -13.32
N GLU A 61 8.80 -15.27 -14.49
CA GLU A 61 9.41 -15.61 -15.76
C GLU A 61 10.87 -15.13 -15.78
N GLY A 62 11.80 -16.05 -15.57
CA GLY A 62 13.23 -15.77 -15.43
C GLY A 62 13.98 -16.96 -14.83
N ASP A 63 15.31 -16.88 -14.77
CA ASP A 63 16.11 -17.87 -14.06
C ASP A 63 15.79 -17.81 -12.57
N VAL A 64 14.96 -18.75 -12.11
CA VAL A 64 14.65 -18.94 -10.70
C VAL A 64 15.92 -19.37 -9.99
N THR A 65 16.54 -18.45 -9.25
CA THR A 65 17.64 -18.78 -8.37
C THR A 65 17.09 -19.48 -7.14
N THR A 66 17.13 -20.81 -7.13
CA THR A 66 16.86 -21.58 -5.91
C THR A 66 17.92 -21.23 -4.86
N VAL A 67 17.49 -20.72 -3.72
CA VAL A 67 18.38 -20.51 -2.57
C VAL A 67 18.79 -21.88 -2.04
N GLU A 68 20.10 -22.17 -1.99
CA GLU A 68 20.58 -23.35 -1.29
C GLU A 68 20.27 -23.22 0.20
N THR A 69 19.28 -23.97 0.68
CA THR A 69 19.08 -24.20 2.10
C THR A 69 20.18 -25.18 2.54
N GLY A 70 21.30 -24.66 3.02
CA GLY A 70 22.45 -25.48 3.41
C GLY A 70 22.02 -26.63 4.32
N ALA A 71 22.10 -27.86 3.82
CA ALA A 71 21.89 -29.09 4.59
C ALA A 71 23.13 -29.38 5.46
N GLY A 72 23.54 -28.39 6.25
CA GLY A 72 24.83 -28.40 6.92
C GLY A 72 24.92 -27.48 8.14
N ASP A 73 23.81 -27.17 8.81
CA ASP A 73 23.88 -26.74 10.20
C ASP A 73 24.29 -27.96 11.03
N ASN A 74 25.59 -28.16 11.16
CA ASN A 74 26.18 -29.14 12.04
C ASN A 74 26.11 -28.61 13.48
N CYS A 75 25.01 -28.98 14.16
CA CYS A 75 24.86 -28.85 15.60
C CYS A 75 26.06 -29.42 16.37
#